data_AF-A0A4Q2X671-F1
#
_entry.id   AF-A0A4Q2X671-F1
#
_cell.length_a   1.000
_cell.length_b   1.000
_cell.length_c   1.000
_cell.angle_alpha   90.00
_cell.angle_beta   90.00
_cell.angle_gamma   90.00
#
_symmetry.space_group_name_H-M   'P 1'
#
loop_
_entity.id
_entity.type
_entity.pdbx_description
1 polymer ?
#
loop_
_entity_poly.entity_id
_entity_poly.type
_entity_poly.pdbx_seq_one_letter_code
_entity_poly.pdbx_strand_id
1 'polypeptide(L)'
;MSTSLRLAAAWIREHPLRIALTSFATAAAAAMVVWVVSGYDAMLGTFDKYSDLALGRYPLSVAPIQHFSQQAPGAIPSHAEKHVPAALLADLRTDPAVAAADAMWTIREKVTPVIPEGGEVIPWKRMPDARLLATDAPAPPFDLAEGRWID
;
A
#
# COMPACT_ATOMS: atom_id res chain seq x y z
N MET A 1 -19.84 24.24 56.01
CA MET A 1 -19.88 23.92 54.56
C MET A 1 -21.27 23.46 54.06
N SER A 2 -22.15 22.91 54.91
CA SER A 2 -23.49 22.43 54.50
C SER A 2 -24.50 23.54 54.16
N THR A 3 -24.37 24.72 54.78
CA THR A 3 -25.28 25.86 54.57
C THR A 3 -25.15 26.45 53.17
N SER A 4 -23.93 26.56 52.65
CA SER A 4 -23.64 27.06 51.31
C SER A 4 -24.20 26.14 50.21
N LEU A 5 -24.07 24.82 50.40
CA LEU A 5 -24.65 23.81 49.51
C LEU A 5 -26.19 23.82 49.54
N ARG A 6 -26.80 24.02 50.71
CA ARG A 6 -28.25 24.16 50.83
C ARG A 6 -28.77 25.41 50.12
N LEU A 7 -28.04 26.54 50.22
CA LEU A 7 -28.39 27.77 49.50
C LEU A 7 -28.29 27.57 47.98
N ALA A 8 -27.22 26.94 47.52
CA ALA A 8 -27.06 26.61 46.10
C ALA A 8 -28.18 25.67 45.60
N ALA A 9 -28.54 24.66 46.37
CA ALA A 9 -29.65 23.74 46.04
C ALA A 9 -31.02 24.44 46.01
N ALA A 10 -31.28 25.38 46.93
CA ALA A 10 -32.49 26.19 46.92
C ALA A 10 -32.56 27.07 45.65
N TRP A 11 -31.45 27.71 45.30
CA TRP A 11 -31.34 28.53 44.10
C TRP A 11 -31.50 27.73 42.80
N ILE A 12 -30.96 26.51 42.76
CA ILE A 12 -31.16 25.58 41.64
C ILE A 12 -32.65 25.27 41.43
N ARG A 13 -33.40 25.14 42.52
CA ARG A 13 -34.83 24.79 42.50
C ARG A 13 -35.71 25.96 42.08
N GLU A 14 -35.30 27.20 42.34
CA GLU A 14 -36.01 28.41 41.93
C GLU A 14 -35.82 28.76 40.44
N HIS A 15 -34.70 28.33 39.83
CA HIS A 15 -34.37 28.64 38.43
C HIS A 15 -34.01 27.40 37.58
N PRO A 16 -34.90 26.40 37.46
CA PRO A 16 -34.59 25.12 36.81
C PRO A 16 -34.25 25.28 35.32
N LEU A 17 -34.94 26.18 34.62
CA LEU A 17 -34.73 26.43 33.19
C LEU A 17 -33.32 26.97 32.90
N ARG A 18 -32.86 27.94 33.71
CA ARG A 18 -31.55 28.57 33.52
C ARG A 18 -30.43 27.56 33.71
N ILE A 19 -30.56 26.67 34.68
CA ILE A 19 -29.54 25.66 34.98
C ILE A 19 -29.54 24.54 33.95
N ALA A 20 -30.72 24.12 33.48
CA ALA A 20 -30.81 23.18 32.37
C ALA A 20 -30.10 23.75 31.12
N LEU A 21 -30.38 25.01 30.77
CA LEU A 21 -29.76 25.67 29.62
C LEU A 21 -28.24 25.85 29.77
N THR A 22 -27.75 26.31 30.92
CA THR A 22 -26.31 26.51 31.10
C THR A 22 -25.56 25.19 31.17
N SER A 23 -26.08 24.17 31.88
CA SER A 23 -25.46 22.85 31.93
C SER A 23 -25.46 22.17 30.56
N PHE A 24 -26.56 22.26 29.81
CA PHE A 24 -26.61 21.75 28.44
C PHE A 24 -25.62 22.47 27.53
N ALA A 25 -25.51 23.80 27.63
CA ALA A 25 -24.53 24.57 26.87
C ALA A 25 -23.08 24.16 27.21
N THR A 26 -22.77 23.95 28.49
CA THR A 26 -21.43 23.47 28.92
C THR A 26 -21.15 22.06 28.42
N ALA A 27 -22.13 21.16 28.53
CA ALA A 27 -22.01 19.78 28.05
C ALA A 27 -21.83 19.72 26.52
N ALA A 28 -22.62 20.50 25.78
CA ALA A 28 -22.52 20.59 24.32
C ALA A 28 -21.16 21.16 23.89
N ALA A 29 -20.67 22.21 24.57
CA ALA A 29 -19.34 22.78 24.29
C ALA A 29 -18.22 21.75 24.51
N ALA A 30 -18.25 21.02 25.62
CA ALA A 30 -17.26 19.97 25.90
C ALA A 30 -17.35 18.82 24.87
N ALA A 31 -18.56 18.37 24.54
CA ALA A 31 -18.78 17.31 23.55
C ALA A 31 -18.27 17.72 22.16
N MET A 32 -18.49 18.97 21.76
CA MET A 32 -17.96 19.50 20.49
C MET A 32 -16.43 19.46 20.42
N VAL A 33 -15.75 19.83 21.50
CA VAL A 33 -14.28 19.77 21.55
C VAL A 33 -13.79 18.32 21.41
N VAL A 34 -14.38 17.39 22.17
CA VAL A 34 -14.04 15.97 22.10
C VAL A 34 -14.29 15.42 20.69
N TRP A 35 -15.43 15.78 20.08
CA TRP A 35 -15.77 15.35 18.72
C TRP A 35 -14.78 15.86 17.68
N VAL A 36 -14.37 17.13 17.75
CA VAL A 36 -13.40 17.71 16.81
C VAL A 36 -12.03 17.06 16.96
N VAL A 37 -11.53 16.93 18.20
CA VAL A 37 -10.21 16.33 18.45
C VAL A 37 -10.19 14.87 18.05
N SER A 38 -11.21 14.09 18.44
CA SER A 38 -11.31 12.67 18.07
C SER A 38 -11.51 12.48 16.57
N GLY A 39 -12.30 13.33 15.92
CA GLY A 39 -12.49 13.29 14.47
C GLY A 39 -11.20 13.60 13.71
N TYR A 40 -10.43 14.57 14.19
CA TYR A 40 -9.14 14.92 13.62
C TYR A 40 -8.12 13.78 13.78
N ASP A 41 -8.03 13.21 14.98
CA ASP A 41 -7.14 12.09 15.27
C ASP A 41 -7.48 10.85 14.44
N ALA A 42 -8.77 10.52 14.30
CA ALA A 42 -9.23 9.42 13.45
C ALA A 42 -8.89 9.64 11.96
N MET A 43 -9.00 10.88 11.49
CA MET A 43 -8.64 11.22 10.12
C MET A 43 -7.13 11.11 9.89
N LEU A 44 -6.32 11.62 10.82
CA LEU A 44 -4.86 11.47 10.81
C LEU A 44 -4.43 10.02 10.79
N GLY A 45 -4.96 9.17 11.68
CA GLY A 45 -4.61 7.75 11.70
C GLY A 45 -4.97 7.03 10.39
N THR A 46 -6.06 7.45 9.74
CA THR A 46 -6.43 6.95 8.41
C THR A 46 -5.42 7.40 7.34
N PHE A 47 -5.04 8.68 7.36
CA PHE A 47 -4.02 9.22 6.46
C PHE A 47 -2.67 8.54 6.65
N ASP A 48 -2.21 8.33 7.88
CA ASP A 48 -0.95 7.64 8.17
C ASP A 48 -0.97 6.21 7.61
N LYS A 49 -2.07 5.47 7.81
CA LYS A 49 -2.22 4.12 7.27
C LYS A 49 -2.13 4.09 5.74
N TYR A 50 -2.82 4.99 5.05
CA TYR A 50 -2.77 5.05 3.59
C TYR A 50 -1.45 5.60 3.07
N SER A 51 -0.82 6.49 3.81
CA SER A 51 0.51 7.02 3.47
C SER A 51 1.58 5.95 3.64
N ASP A 52 1.51 5.12 4.69
CA ASP A 52 2.41 3.99 4.87
C ASP A 52 2.21 2.93 3.77
N LEU A 53 0.97 2.68 3.35
CA LEU A 53 0.69 1.82 2.19
C LEU A 53 1.22 2.39 0.87
N ALA A 54 1.13 3.71 0.66
CA ALA A 54 1.51 4.36 -0.59
C ALA A 54 2.99 4.75 -0.67
N LEU A 55 3.62 5.05 0.47
CA LEU A 55 4.97 5.61 0.59
C LEU A 55 5.91 4.74 1.45
N GLY A 56 5.38 3.92 2.36
CA GLY A 56 6.16 3.15 3.33
C GLY A 56 6.89 1.94 2.73
N ARG A 57 6.46 1.45 1.57
CA ARG A 57 7.24 0.52 0.74
C ARG A 57 7.92 1.33 -0.36
N TYR A 58 9.24 1.44 -0.28
CA TYR A 58 10.06 1.92 -1.39
C TYR A 58 10.50 0.71 -2.24
N PRO A 59 9.71 0.31 -3.27
CA PRO A 59 10.12 -0.78 -4.13
C PRO A 59 11.34 -0.35 -4.94
N LEU A 60 12.50 -0.94 -4.63
CA LEU A 60 13.68 -0.82 -5.46
C LEU A 60 13.71 -2.01 -6.43
N SER A 61 13.45 -1.75 -7.70
CA SER A 61 13.63 -2.76 -8.75
C SER A 61 15.05 -2.71 -9.28
N VAL A 62 15.82 -3.76 -9.01
CA VAL A 62 17.16 -3.95 -9.58
C VAL A 62 17.03 -4.78 -10.84
N ALA A 63 17.21 -4.14 -11.99
CA ALA A 63 17.22 -4.80 -13.29
C ALA A 63 18.57 -4.56 -13.99
N PRO A 64 19.06 -5.53 -14.77
CA PRO A 64 20.24 -5.29 -15.59
C PRO A 64 19.94 -4.15 -16.56
N ILE A 65 20.86 -3.19 -16.68
CA ILE A 65 20.74 -2.10 -17.65
C ILE A 65 20.84 -2.74 -19.04
N GLN A 66 19.70 -2.98 -19.67
CA GLN A 66 19.67 -3.32 -21.09
C GLN A 66 20.10 -2.07 -21.84
N HIS A 67 21.37 -2.00 -22.23
CA HIS A 67 21.76 -1.04 -23.27
C HIS A 67 21.07 -1.49 -24.56
N PHE A 68 19.88 -0.95 -24.79
CA PHE A 68 19.35 -0.72 -26.14
C PHE A 68 20.47 -0.01 -26.90
N SER A 69 21.20 -0.75 -27.74
CA SER A 69 22.04 -0.23 -28.82
C SER A 69 22.72 1.12 -28.55
N GLN A 70 23.41 1.30 -27.41
CA GLN A 70 24.33 2.44 -27.28
C GLN A 70 25.62 2.10 -28.01
N GLN A 71 25.53 2.14 -29.34
CA GLN A 71 26.66 2.30 -30.24
C GLN A 71 27.19 3.74 -30.12
N ALA A 72 27.53 4.18 -28.90
CA ALA A 72 28.26 5.43 -28.73
C ALA A 72 29.70 5.18 -29.20
N PRO A 73 30.24 5.92 -30.17
CA PRO A 73 31.61 5.71 -30.65
C PRO A 73 32.58 5.98 -29.49
N GLY A 74 33.24 4.93 -28.99
CA GLY A 74 34.24 5.02 -27.92
C GLY A 74 33.88 4.36 -26.58
N ALA A 75 32.72 3.69 -26.45
CA ALA A 75 32.39 2.96 -25.23
C ALA A 75 33.09 1.58 -25.17
N ILE A 76 33.73 1.33 -24.03
CA ILE A 76 34.51 0.12 -23.68
C ILE A 76 33.64 -1.14 -23.89
N PRO A 77 34.14 -2.21 -24.54
CA PRO A 77 33.41 -3.46 -24.69
C PRO A 77 33.37 -4.17 -23.33
N SER A 78 32.39 -3.87 -22.49
CA SER A 78 32.13 -4.68 -21.31
C SER A 78 31.04 -5.69 -21.67
N HIS A 79 31.28 -6.96 -21.34
CA HIS A 79 30.27 -8.01 -21.33
C HIS A 79 29.15 -7.59 -20.38
N ALA A 80 28.17 -6.82 -20.86
CA ALA A 80 27.06 -6.36 -20.05
C ALA A 80 26.30 -7.60 -19.55
N GLU A 81 26.42 -7.87 -18.25
CA GLU A 81 25.75 -8.98 -17.60
C GLU A 81 24.24 -8.84 -17.82
N LYS A 82 23.65 -9.83 -18.51
CA LYS A 82 22.22 -9.83 -18.87
C LYS A 82 21.31 -10.21 -17.71
N HIS A 83 21.88 -10.48 -16.54
CA HIS A 83 21.19 -10.95 -15.35
C HIS A 83 21.75 -10.26 -14.10
N VAL A 84 20.92 -10.12 -13.07
CA VAL A 84 21.39 -9.69 -11.75
C VAL A 84 22.17 -10.86 -11.11
N PRO A 85 23.39 -10.65 -10.57
CA PRO A 85 24.13 -11.69 -9.90
C PRO A 85 23.36 -12.28 -8.71
N ALA A 86 23.33 -13.61 -8.59
CA ALA A 86 22.62 -14.28 -7.49
C ALA A 86 23.18 -13.94 -6.10
N ALA A 87 24.48 -13.60 -6.01
CA ALA A 87 25.12 -13.17 -4.77
C ALA A 87 24.50 -11.88 -4.19
N LEU A 88 24.10 -10.94 -5.06
CA LEU A 88 23.49 -9.68 -4.62
C LEU A 88 22.19 -9.90 -3.85
N LEU A 89 21.40 -10.91 -4.22
CA LEU A 89 20.17 -11.24 -3.52
C LEU A 89 20.44 -11.70 -2.08
N ALA A 90 21.50 -12.50 -1.88
CA ALA A 90 21.91 -12.94 -0.54
C ALA A 90 22.38 -11.76 0.32
N ASP A 91 23.13 -10.84 -0.29
CA ASP A 91 23.59 -9.61 0.37
C ASP A 91 22.40 -8.72 0.77
N LEU A 92 21.46 -8.50 -0.15
CA LEU A 92 20.24 -7.71 0.10
C LEU A 92 19.35 -8.34 1.19
N ARG A 93 19.26 -9.67 1.26
CA ARG A 93 18.49 -10.36 2.31
C ARG A 93 19.14 -10.24 3.70
N THR A 94 20.45 -9.99 3.75
CA THR A 94 21.21 -9.88 5.00
C THR A 94 21.28 -8.42 5.49
N ASP A 95 20.99 -7.45 4.63
CA ASP A 95 21.04 -6.03 4.97
C ASP A 95 19.89 -5.64 5.92
N PRO A 96 20.19 -5.09 7.13
CA PRO A 96 19.16 -4.67 8.08
C PRO A 96 18.28 -3.51 7.58
N ALA A 97 18.70 -2.76 6.55
CA ALA A 97 17.89 -1.71 5.93
C ALA A 97 16.85 -2.26 4.93
N VAL A 98 16.97 -3.52 4.52
CA VAL A 98 16.09 -4.16 3.54
C VAL A 98 15.08 -5.04 4.27
N ALA A 99 13.80 -4.66 4.20
CA ALA A 99 12.74 -5.43 4.83
C ALA A 99 12.48 -6.79 4.15
N ALA A 100 12.58 -6.84 2.82
CA ALA A 100 12.42 -8.04 2.02
C ALA A 100 13.15 -7.86 0.68
N ALA A 101 13.73 -8.95 0.17
CA ALA A 101 14.35 -9.00 -1.15
C ALA A 101 13.98 -10.31 -1.84
N ASP A 102 13.22 -10.19 -2.93
CA ASP A 102 12.67 -11.32 -3.68
C ASP A 102 13.24 -11.34 -5.10
N ALA A 103 13.58 -12.53 -5.59
CA ALA A 103 13.96 -12.69 -6.98
C ALA A 103 12.71 -12.58 -7.86
N MET A 104 12.82 -11.81 -8.94
CA MET A 104 11.76 -11.68 -9.91
C MET A 104 12.30 -11.87 -11.31
N TRP A 105 11.71 -12.81 -12.05
CA TRP A 105 11.96 -13.01 -13.47
C TRP A 105 10.71 -12.65 -14.24
N THR A 106 10.89 -11.84 -15.30
CA THR A 106 9.83 -11.53 -16.25
C THR A 106 10.25 -11.98 -17.63
N ILE A 107 9.39 -12.75 -18.28
CA ILE A 107 9.54 -13.12 -19.68
C ILE A 107 8.28 -12.67 -20.42
N ARG A 108 8.44 -12.09 -21.59
CA ARG A 108 7.32 -11.85 -22.51
C ARG A 108 7.29 -13.02 -23.47
N GLU A 109 6.21 -13.79 -23.42
CA GLU A 109 5.99 -14.89 -24.34
C GLU A 109 4.71 -14.66 -25.15
N LYS A 110 4.75 -15.12 -26.40
CA LYS A 110 3.57 -15.10 -27.25
C LYS A 110 2.69 -16.29 -26.91
N VAL A 111 1.49 -16.02 -26.42
CA VAL A 111 0.53 -17.08 -26.13
C VAL A 111 -0.14 -17.50 -27.42
N THR A 112 0.04 -18.77 -27.78
CA THR A 112 -0.72 -19.38 -28.86
C THR A 112 -1.99 -19.97 -28.25
N PRO A 113 -3.19 -19.48 -28.60
CA PRO A 113 -4.42 -20.08 -28.12
C PRO A 113 -4.53 -21.51 -28.65
N VAL A 114 -5.02 -22.42 -27.80
CA VAL A 114 -5.37 -23.77 -28.24
C VAL A 114 -6.63 -23.65 -29.09
N ILE A 115 -6.48 -23.66 -30.41
CA ILE A 115 -7.59 -23.60 -31.35
C ILE A 115 -8.16 -25.03 -31.48
N PRO A 116 -9.42 -25.29 -31.10
CA PRO A 116 -10.06 -26.58 -31.33
C PRO A 116 -10.19 -26.87 -32.83
N GLU A 117 -10.23 -28.15 -33.22
CA GLU A 117 -10.30 -28.54 -34.64
C GLU A 117 -11.45 -27.82 -35.36
N GLY A 118 -11.11 -27.03 -36.39
CA GLY A 118 -12.04 -26.21 -37.17
C GLY A 118 -12.15 -24.73 -36.76
N GLY A 119 -11.40 -24.28 -35.74
CA GLY A 119 -11.38 -22.87 -35.34
C GLY A 119 -10.54 -21.95 -36.24
N GLU A 120 -10.87 -20.65 -36.25
CA GLU A 120 -10.18 -19.65 -37.05
C GLU A 120 -8.75 -19.40 -36.56
N VAL A 121 -7.77 -19.48 -37.45
CA VAL A 121 -6.35 -19.23 -37.12
C VAL A 121 -6.13 -17.73 -36.94
N ILE A 122 -5.90 -17.31 -35.69
CA ILE A 122 -5.57 -15.92 -35.38
C ILE A 122 -4.14 -15.63 -35.82
N PRO A 123 -3.87 -14.60 -36.65
CA PRO A 123 -2.52 -14.24 -37.08
C PRO A 123 -1.62 -13.86 -35.88
N TRP A 124 -0.38 -14.34 -35.88
CA TRP A 124 0.60 -14.13 -34.79
C TRP A 124 0.83 -12.65 -34.39
N LYS A 125 0.59 -11.71 -35.31
CA LYS A 125 0.70 -10.25 -35.03
C LYS A 125 -0.45 -9.69 -34.19
N ARG A 126 -1.56 -10.41 -34.10
CA ARG A 126 -2.74 -10.05 -33.29
C ARG A 126 -2.84 -10.87 -32.00
N MET A 127 -1.89 -11.78 -31.75
CA MET A 127 -1.87 -12.55 -30.53
C MET A 127 -1.52 -11.64 -29.33
N PRO A 128 -2.20 -11.81 -28.19
CA PRO A 128 -1.84 -11.09 -26.98
C PRO A 128 -0.45 -11.55 -26.51
N ASP A 129 0.43 -10.58 -26.22
CA ASP A 129 1.66 -10.85 -25.49
C ASP A 129 1.29 -11.14 -24.04
N ALA A 130 1.69 -12.31 -23.51
CA ALA A 130 1.61 -12.55 -22.08
C ALA A 130 2.94 -12.21 -21.42
N ARG A 131 2.84 -11.57 -20.25
CA ARG A 131 3.98 -11.41 -19.37
C ARG A 131 3.92 -12.53 -18.33
N LEU A 132 4.87 -13.45 -18.42
CA LEU A 132 5.09 -14.46 -17.39
C LEU A 132 5.98 -13.83 -16.32
N LEU A 133 5.50 -13.87 -15.08
CA LEU A 133 6.23 -13.45 -13.90
C LEU A 133 6.50 -14.68 -13.05
N ALA A 134 7.77 -14.94 -12.76
CA ALA A 134 8.17 -15.95 -11.79
C ALA A 134 8.86 -15.26 -10.61
N THR A 135 8.55 -15.72 -9.40
CA THR A 135 9.14 -15.21 -8.17
C THR A 135 9.36 -16.35 -7.19
N ASP A 136 10.41 -16.24 -6.36
CA ASP A 136 10.65 -17.15 -5.23
C ASP A 136 10.01 -16.63 -3.93
N ALA A 137 9.14 -15.62 -4.02
CA ALA A 137 8.44 -15.06 -2.86
C ALA A 137 7.60 -16.14 -2.16
N PRO A 138 7.67 -16.24 -0.81
CA PRO A 138 6.94 -17.24 -0.05
C PRO A 138 5.42 -17.00 -0.02
N ALA A 139 4.96 -15.84 -0.49
CA ALA A 139 3.56 -15.47 -0.57
C ALA A 139 3.26 -14.79 -1.92
N PRO A 140 2.01 -14.88 -2.41
CA PRO A 140 1.56 -14.18 -3.60
C PRO A 140 1.83 -12.67 -3.49
N PRO A 141 2.47 -12.02 -4.47
CA PRO A 141 2.61 -10.56 -4.48
C PRO A 141 1.27 -9.84 -4.68
N PHE A 142 0.25 -10.54 -5.20
CA PHE A 142 -1.10 -10.02 -5.43
C PHE A 142 -2.13 -11.05 -4.99
N ASP A 143 -3.26 -10.57 -4.44
CA ASP A 143 -4.42 -11.41 -4.18
C ASP A 143 -4.98 -11.94 -5.51
N LEU A 144 -5.16 -13.26 -5.59
CA LEU A 144 -5.80 -13.88 -6.74
C LEU A 144 -7.30 -13.62 -6.67
N ALA A 145 -7.84 -12.90 -7.66
CA ALA A 145 -9.29 -12.75 -7.80
C ALA A 145 -9.96 -14.10 -8.11
N GLU A 146 -9.33 -14.90 -8.99
CA GLU A 146 -9.74 -16.26 -9.35
C GLU A 146 -8.51 -17.10 -9.74
N GLY A 147 -8.57 -18.42 -9.51
CA GLY A 147 -7.51 -19.37 -9.89
C GLY A 147 -6.62 -19.85 -8.74
N ARG A 148 -5.59 -20.63 -9.06
CA ARG A 148 -4.56 -21.12 -8.14
C ARG A 148 -3.18 -20.75 -8.65
N TRP A 149 -2.23 -20.53 -7.76
CA TRP A 149 -0.82 -20.47 -8.14
C TRP A 149 -0.43 -21.81 -8.78
N ILE A 150 0.40 -21.71 -9.81
CA ILE A 150 0.96 -22.90 -10.47
C ILE A 150 2.17 -23.29 -9.64
N ASP A 151 2.06 -24.40 -8.90
CA ASP A 151 3.17 -25.04 -8.17
C ASP A 151 4.15 -25.74 -9.14
#